data_AF-A0A258BJI6-F1
#
_entry.id   AF-A0A258BJI6-F1
#
_cell.length_a   1.000
_cell.length_b   1.000
_cell.length_c   1.000
_cell.angle_alpha   90.00
_cell.angle_beta   90.00
_cell.angle_gamma   90.00
#
_symmetry.space_group_name_H-M   'P 1'
#
loop_
_entity.id
_entity.type
_entity.pdbx_description
1 polymer ?
#
loop_
_entity_poly.entity_id
_entity_poly.type
_entity_poly.pdbx_seq_one_letter_code
_entity_poly.pdbx_strand_id
1 'polypeptide(L)'
;MTATPATDAMVAAASPEPVSALLAHQAPLALDPAATVWVLISTALVLLMTLPGLALFYGGMVRKKNLLATLAQSVAATILVSVLWIVIGYSLSFGVGPNDDW
;
A
#
# COMPACT_ATOMS: atom_id res chain seq x y z
N MET A 1 -17.23 36.70 21.72
CA MET A 1 -16.61 36.20 20.47
C MET A 1 -15.81 34.96 20.82
N THR A 2 -16.32 33.76 20.53
CA THR A 2 -15.54 32.56 20.16
C THR A 2 -16.50 31.49 19.62
N ALA A 3 -16.72 31.52 18.30
CA ALA A 3 -17.04 30.30 17.54
C ALA A 3 -15.84 29.34 17.69
N THR A 4 -15.97 28.01 17.74
CA THR A 4 -16.50 27.17 16.66
C THR A 4 -16.75 25.75 17.19
N PRO A 5 -17.95 25.15 17.03
CA PRO A 5 -18.18 23.71 17.17
C PRO A 5 -17.86 23.05 15.83
N ALA A 6 -16.68 22.45 15.67
CA ALA A 6 -16.34 21.73 14.43
C ALA A 6 -15.56 20.42 14.65
N THR A 7 -15.13 20.11 15.88
CA THR A 7 -14.36 18.88 16.15
C THR A 7 -15.26 17.66 16.41
N ASP A 8 -16.51 17.84 16.82
CA ASP A 8 -17.39 16.72 17.20
C ASP A 8 -18.16 16.09 16.02
N ALA A 9 -18.03 16.62 14.81
CA ALA A 9 -18.86 16.21 13.67
C ALA A 9 -18.28 15.04 12.84
N MET A 10 -17.02 14.67 13.01
CA MET A 10 -16.38 13.56 12.24
C MET A 10 -16.26 12.26 13.06
N VAL A 11 -17.21 11.99 13.96
CA VAL A 11 -17.31 10.70 14.68
C VAL A 11 -18.65 9.99 14.40
N ALA A 12 -19.50 10.55 13.53
CA ALA A 12 -20.90 10.16 13.44
C ALA A 12 -21.34 9.50 12.11
N ALA A 13 -20.61 8.51 11.60
CA ALA A 13 -21.17 7.57 10.61
C ALA A 13 -20.34 6.28 10.47
N ALA A 14 -20.53 5.33 11.40
CA ALA A 14 -20.28 3.91 11.10
C ALA A 14 -21.32 3.09 11.86
N SER A 15 -22.41 2.74 11.19
CA SER A 15 -23.39 1.74 11.59
C SER A 15 -22.69 0.44 12.05
N PRO A 16 -23.29 -0.34 12.96
CA PRO A 16 -22.72 -1.63 13.37
C PRO A 16 -23.00 -2.66 12.27
N GLU A 17 -22.30 -2.56 11.15
CA GLU A 17 -22.13 -3.67 10.23
C GLU A 17 -21.33 -4.77 10.96
N PRO A 18 -21.69 -6.06 10.81
CA PRO A 18 -21.03 -7.13 11.54
C PRO A 18 -19.56 -7.14 11.12
N VAL A 19 -18.68 -6.78 12.06
CA VAL A 19 -17.23 -6.86 11.87
C VAL A 19 -16.92 -8.30 11.49
N SER A 20 -16.50 -8.47 10.24
CA SER A 20 -16.13 -9.72 9.60
C SER A 20 -15.35 -10.58 10.59
N ALA A 21 -15.72 -11.87 10.71
CA ALA A 21 -15.04 -12.82 11.56
C ALA A 21 -13.52 -12.77 11.31
N LEU A 22 -12.78 -12.25 12.28
CA LEU A 22 -11.32 -12.23 12.26
C LEU A 22 -10.84 -13.70 12.25
N LEU A 23 -9.95 -14.04 11.32
CA LEU A 23 -9.32 -15.37 11.30
C LEU A 23 -8.59 -15.61 12.63
N ALA A 24 -8.38 -16.86 13.04
CA ALA A 24 -7.74 -17.19 14.32
C ALA A 24 -6.36 -16.54 14.54
N HIS A 25 -5.69 -16.12 13.46
CA HIS A 25 -4.40 -15.44 13.44
C HIS A 25 -4.48 -13.91 13.42
N GLN A 26 -5.68 -13.34 13.28
CA GLN A 26 -5.88 -11.90 13.22
C GLN A 26 -6.14 -11.34 14.61
N ALA A 27 -5.19 -10.52 15.07
CA ALA A 27 -5.36 -9.75 16.30
C ALA A 27 -6.61 -8.84 16.18
N PRO A 28 -7.29 -8.54 17.30
CA PRO A 28 -8.40 -7.60 17.33
C PRO A 28 -8.03 -6.33 16.56
N LEU A 29 -8.97 -5.82 15.74
CA LEU A 29 -8.75 -4.68 14.85
C LEU A 29 -8.60 -3.37 15.64
N ALA A 30 -7.49 -3.24 16.36
CA ALA A 30 -7.09 -2.06 17.09
C ALA A 30 -6.26 -1.19 16.15
N LEU A 31 -6.92 -0.21 15.54
CA LEU A 31 -6.26 0.75 14.67
C LEU A 31 -5.54 1.80 15.52
N ASP A 32 -4.25 1.60 15.74
CA ASP A 32 -3.37 2.64 16.28
C ASP A 32 -2.97 3.60 15.14
N PRO A 33 -3.33 4.90 15.22
CA PRO A 33 -2.95 5.89 14.22
C PRO A 33 -1.43 6.01 14.05
N ALA A 34 -0.65 5.86 15.13
CA ALA A 34 0.81 5.97 15.06
C ALA A 34 1.42 4.78 14.30
N ALA A 35 1.01 3.56 14.64
CA ALA A 35 1.40 2.36 13.89
C ALA A 35 0.96 2.42 12.42
N THR A 36 -0.24 2.91 12.14
CA THR A 36 -0.78 3.04 10.77
C THR A 36 0.07 4.01 9.95
N VAL A 37 0.36 5.20 10.48
CA VAL A 37 1.22 6.19 9.82
C VAL A 37 2.63 5.62 9.60
N TRP A 38 3.17 4.90 10.58
CA TRP A 38 4.49 4.28 10.45
C TRP A 38 4.55 3.26 9.31
N VAL A 39 3.53 2.42 9.17
CA VAL A 39 3.44 1.45 8.06
C VAL A 39 3.31 2.17 6.71
N LEU A 40 2.47 3.21 6.62
CA LEU A 40 2.30 3.98 5.40
C LEU A 40 3.59 4.70 4.97
N ILE A 41 4.33 5.30 5.92
CA ILE A 41 5.64 5.90 5.65
C ILE A 41 6.62 4.82 5.17
N SER A 42 6.65 3.66 5.82
CA SER A 42 7.49 2.53 5.41
C SER A 42 7.17 2.07 3.99
N THR A 43 5.89 1.93 3.63
CA THR A 43 5.47 1.61 2.26
C THR A 43 5.89 2.69 1.26
N ALA A 44 5.76 3.96 1.61
CA ALA A 44 6.21 5.07 0.77
C ALA A 44 7.73 5.04 0.52
N LEU A 45 8.53 4.72 1.54
CA LEU A 45 9.98 4.54 1.39
C LEU A 45 10.34 3.38 0.45
N VAL A 46 9.59 2.27 0.52
CA VAL A 46 9.77 1.12 -0.40
C VAL A 46 9.42 1.53 -1.83
N LEU A 47 8.31 2.24 -2.05
CA LEU A 47 7.93 2.76 -3.37
C LEU A 47 8.97 3.75 -3.92
N LEU A 48 9.60 4.55 -3.04
CA LEU A 48 10.69 5.44 -3.42
C LEU A 48 11.92 4.67 -3.94
N MET A 49 12.18 3.44 -3.48
CA MET A 49 13.27 2.63 -4.08
C MET A 49 13.00 2.29 -5.55
N THR A 50 11.74 2.17 -5.94
CA THR A 50 11.32 1.83 -7.30
C THR A 50 11.16 3.07 -8.19
N LEU A 51 10.59 4.14 -7.66
CA LEU A 51 10.19 5.38 -8.37
C LEU A 51 10.89 6.63 -7.77
N PRO A 52 12.22 6.67 -7.56
CA PRO A 52 13.15 6.97 -8.64
C PRO A 52 14.48 6.18 -8.55
N GLY A 53 14.64 5.33 -7.54
CA GLY A 53 15.90 4.65 -7.24
C GLY A 53 16.37 3.74 -8.37
N LEU A 54 15.49 2.88 -8.88
CA LEU A 54 15.81 2.03 -10.03
C LEU A 54 15.98 2.83 -11.32
N ALA A 55 15.09 3.77 -11.60
CA ALA A 55 15.11 4.54 -12.84
C ALA A 55 16.38 5.41 -12.97
N LEU A 56 16.84 6.03 -11.88
CA LEU A 56 18.07 6.84 -11.86
C LEU A 56 19.33 5.97 -11.83
N PHE A 57 19.33 4.86 -11.08
CA PHE A 57 20.48 3.96 -11.00
C PHE A 57 20.72 3.21 -12.31
N TYR A 58 19.67 2.58 -12.86
CA TYR A 58 19.75 1.89 -14.15
C TYR A 58 19.81 2.85 -15.33
N GLY A 59 19.26 4.06 -15.19
CA GLY A 59 19.51 5.16 -16.14
C GLY A 59 21.01 5.50 -16.18
N GLY A 60 21.65 5.76 -15.04
CA GLY A 60 23.05 6.21 -14.99
C GLY A 60 24.08 5.26 -15.63
N MET A 61 23.77 3.95 -15.71
CA MET A 61 24.65 2.94 -16.32
C MET A 61 24.40 2.70 -17.82
N VAL A 62 23.41 3.37 -18.41
CA VAL A 62 22.99 3.15 -19.80
C VAL A 62 23.39 4.35 -20.68
N ARG A 63 23.73 4.08 -21.94
CA ARG A 63 24.11 5.12 -22.92
C ARG A 63 23.03 6.21 -23.00
N LYS A 64 23.45 7.48 -23.12
CA LYS A 64 22.55 8.66 -23.15
C LYS A 64 21.33 8.51 -24.07
N LYS A 65 21.51 7.86 -25.22
CA LYS A 65 20.46 7.57 -26.20
C LYS A 65 19.35 6.61 -25.73
N ASN A 66 19.61 5.80 -24.71
CA ASN A 66 18.69 4.79 -24.18
C ASN A 66 18.12 5.17 -22.81
N LEU A 67 18.57 6.28 -22.20
CA LEU A 67 18.11 6.74 -20.87
C LEU A 67 16.61 6.90 -20.80
N LEU A 68 16.02 7.58 -21.79
CA LEU A 68 14.59 7.86 -21.82
C LEU A 68 13.77 6.56 -21.93
N ALA A 69 14.28 5.58 -22.67
CA ALA A 69 13.66 4.26 -22.78
C ALA A 69 13.76 3.46 -21.48
N THR A 70 14.91 3.49 -20.78
CA THR A 70 15.09 2.81 -19.49
C THR A 70 14.19 3.41 -18.40
N LEU A 71 14.03 4.75 -18.38
CA LEU A 71 13.09 5.44 -17.49
C LEU A 71 11.64 5.05 -17.78
N ALA A 72 11.23 5.07 -19.05
CA ALA A 72 9.88 4.67 -19.46
C ALA A 72 9.59 3.20 -19.13
N GLN A 73 10.56 2.30 -19.35
CA GLN A 73 10.44 0.88 -19.01
C GLN A 73 10.32 0.67 -17.50
N SER A 74 11.08 1.41 -16.68
CA SER A 74 10.99 1.34 -15.22
C SER A 74 9.60 1.75 -14.71
N VAL A 75 9.03 2.83 -15.25
CA VAL A 75 7.66 3.27 -14.89
C VAL A 75 6.61 2.27 -15.36
N ALA A 76 6.74 1.76 -16.60
CA ALA A 76 5.83 0.75 -17.12
C ALA A 76 5.87 -0.55 -16.30
N ALA A 77 7.05 -0.99 -15.88
CA ALA A 77 7.21 -2.16 -15.01
C ALA A 77 6.55 -1.95 -13.64
N THR A 78 6.72 -0.78 -13.02
CA THR A 78 6.06 -0.47 -11.74
C THR A 78 4.54 -0.52 -11.87
N ILE A 79 3.96 0.10 -12.91
CA ILE A 79 2.51 0.06 -13.15
C ILE A 79 2.03 -1.39 -13.34
N LEU A 80 2.71 -2.17 -14.18
CA LEU A 80 2.33 -3.54 -14.49
C LEU A 80 2.37 -4.42 -13.23
N VAL A 81 3.44 -4.32 -12.43
CA VAL A 81 3.57 -5.09 -11.18
C VAL A 81 2.53 -4.64 -10.16
N SER A 82 2.24 -3.34 -10.03
CA SER A 82 1.18 -2.84 -9.13
C SER A 82 -0.20 -3.36 -9.51
N VAL A 83 -0.53 -3.41 -10.81
CA VAL A 83 -1.80 -3.99 -11.28
C VAL A 83 -1.84 -5.48 -10.99
N LEU A 84 -0.78 -6.23 -11.33
CA LEU A 84 -0.71 -7.67 -11.07
C LEU A 84 -0.85 -8.01 -9.58
N TRP A 85 -0.26 -7.18 -8.72
CA TRP A 85 -0.35 -7.30 -7.27
C TRP A 85 -1.80 -7.19 -6.77
N ILE A 86 -2.57 -6.21 -7.26
CA ILE A 86 -3.97 -6.01 -6.87
C ILE A 86 -4.88 -7.13 -7.40
N VAL A 87 -4.65 -7.61 -8.64
CA VAL A 87 -5.55 -8.57 -9.29
C VAL A 87 -5.37 -9.99 -8.74
N ILE A 88 -4.13 -10.45 -8.56
CA ILE A 88 -3.86 -11.83 -8.10
C ILE A 88 -2.79 -11.92 -7.02
N GLY A 89 -1.82 -11.00 -6.97
CA GLY A 89 -0.65 -11.13 -6.09
C GLY A 89 -0.99 -11.11 -4.60
N TYR A 90 -1.88 -10.21 -4.19
CA TYR A 90 -2.34 -10.11 -2.81
C TYR A 90 -3.07 -11.39 -2.37
N SER A 91 -4.03 -11.85 -3.18
CA SER A 91 -4.79 -13.06 -2.89
C SER A 91 -3.95 -14.33 -2.91
N LEU A 92 -2.92 -14.41 -3.75
CA LEU A 92 -2.02 -15.56 -3.75
C LEU A 92 -1.09 -15.58 -2.53
N SER A 93 -0.71 -14.40 -2.02
CA SER A 93 0.25 -14.28 -0.91
C SER A 93 -0.41 -14.32 0.47
N PHE A 94 -1.61 -13.76 0.58
CA PHE A 94 -2.35 -13.60 1.84
C PHE A 94 -3.75 -14.21 1.81
N GLY A 95 -4.13 -14.91 0.74
CA GLY A 95 -5.39 -15.65 0.68
C GLY A 95 -5.35 -16.89 1.56
N VAL A 96 -6.44 -17.11 2.28
CA VAL A 96 -6.72 -18.35 3.03
C VAL A 96 -7.08 -19.45 2.03
N GLY A 97 -6.40 -20.58 2.15
CA GLY A 97 -6.68 -21.79 1.39
C GLY A 97 -7.91 -22.53 1.94
N PRO A 98 -8.54 -23.41 1.15
CA PRO A 98 -9.69 -24.17 1.60
C PRO A 98 -9.42 -25.20 2.71
N ASN A 99 -8.16 -25.48 3.09
CA ASN A 99 -7.77 -26.61 3.95
C ASN A 99 -6.82 -26.18 5.10
N ASP A 100 -6.98 -24.95 5.59
CA ASP A 100 -6.06 -24.31 6.55
C ASP A 100 -6.40 -24.71 8.00
N ASP A 101 -6.71 -25.98 8.23
CA ASP A 101 -7.35 -26.52 9.44
C ASP A 101 -6.35 -26.77 10.61
N TRP A 102 -5.16 -26.18 10.58
CA TRP A 102 -4.13 -26.36 11.61
C TRP A 102 -4.15 -25.25 12.67
#